data_AF-A0A8X7S9W0-F1
#
_entry.id   AF-A0A8X7S9W0-F1
#
_cell.length_a   1.000
_cell.length_b   1.000
_cell.length_c   1.000
_cell.angle_alpha   90.00
_cell.angle_beta   90.00
_cell.angle_gamma   90.00
#
_symmetry.space_group_name_H-M   'P 1'
#
loop_
_entity.id
_entity.type
_entity.pdbx_description
1 polymer ?
#
loop_
_entity_poly.entity_id
_entity_poly.type
_entity_poly.pdbx_seq_one_letter_code
_entity_poly.pdbx_strand_id
1 'polypeptide(L)'
;MFSMGKKRYGLAVVLVFLALVQVSVSVPFIVLHGIAASCSQGQEANFTQLLTNLSGSPGYCIEVGNGKRDSWFMPLAKQAEIACEKVKQMKELRQGYNIVGRSQGNLVARGLIEFCDGGPPVFNYISLAGPHAGLSSVPLCGNGSLCEIADKLIKSEIYSDFIQDHLAPSGYLKIPTEIKKYLEKSKYLPKLNNEIPNQRNSTYKDRFTSLHSLVLVKFQDDKVIVPQDSSWFGFYPDGAFKPLLPAQQTKLYTEDWIGLKTLDDAGKVKFVSVKGKHIIMANLDVAKYVVPYLQNQPSSRSQEKRFNRKTKETLRP
;
A
#
# COMPACT_ATOMS: atom_id res chain seq x y z
N MET A 1 46.76 35.74 68.54
CA MET A 1 46.23 34.40 68.25
C MET A 1 44.84 34.58 67.62
N PHE A 2 44.75 34.66 66.30
CA PHE A 2 43.48 34.83 65.57
C PHE A 2 42.88 33.44 65.29
N SER A 3 41.67 33.18 65.78
CA SER A 3 40.90 31.97 65.42
C SER A 3 39.83 32.37 64.39
N MET A 4 40.02 31.93 63.15
CA MET A 4 39.12 32.18 62.02
C MET A 4 37.91 31.26 62.09
N GLY A 5 36.71 31.86 62.04
CA GLY A 5 35.44 31.16 61.90
C GLY A 5 35.30 30.48 60.52
N LYS A 6 35.02 29.18 60.53
CA LYS A 6 34.67 28.41 59.32
C LYS A 6 33.24 28.76 58.89
N LYS A 7 33.09 29.56 57.84
CA LYS A 7 31.82 29.68 57.09
C LYS A 7 31.61 28.41 56.26
N ARG A 8 30.58 27.64 56.57
CA ARG A 8 30.10 26.52 55.75
C ARG A 8 29.25 27.08 54.61
N TYR A 9 29.76 27.01 53.38
CA TYR A 9 28.98 27.25 52.18
C TYR A 9 28.21 25.96 51.84
N GLY A 10 26.90 25.96 52.05
CA GLY A 10 26.02 24.89 51.59
C GLY A 10 25.79 25.03 50.10
N LEU A 11 26.26 24.07 49.31
CA LEU A 11 26.00 23.99 47.88
C LEU A 11 24.59 23.40 47.68
N ALA A 12 23.61 24.25 47.38
CA ALA A 12 22.27 23.81 47.00
C ALA A 12 22.30 23.28 45.57
N VAL A 13 22.29 21.96 45.40
CA VAL A 13 22.15 21.32 44.08
C VAL A 13 20.66 21.26 43.73
N VAL A 14 20.22 22.16 42.84
CA VAL A 14 18.87 22.11 42.27
C VAL A 14 18.86 21.07 41.14
N LEU A 15 18.32 19.88 41.41
CA LEU A 15 18.07 18.87 40.39
C LEU A 15 16.78 19.23 39.63
N VAL A 16 16.93 19.84 38.45
CA VAL A 16 15.82 20.05 37.51
C VAL A 16 15.50 18.72 36.84
N PHE A 17 14.45 18.04 37.28
CA PHE A 17 13.87 16.91 36.56
C PHE A 17 13.14 17.43 35.32
N LEU A 18 13.82 17.43 34.17
CA LEU A 18 13.16 17.53 32.87
C LEU A 18 12.33 16.25 32.68
N ALA A 19 11.03 16.33 32.96
CA ALA A 19 10.09 15.33 32.51
C ALA A 19 10.11 15.32 30.98
N LEU A 20 10.86 14.39 30.39
CA LEU A 20 10.78 14.08 28.97
C LEU A 20 9.38 13.53 28.74
N VAL A 21 8.44 14.42 28.40
CA VAL A 21 7.19 14.03 27.78
C VAL A 21 7.62 13.30 26.51
N GLN A 22 7.55 11.97 26.53
CA GLN A 22 7.63 11.18 25.31
C GLN A 22 6.39 11.52 24.50
N VAL A 23 6.48 12.59 23.70
CA VAL A 23 5.51 12.86 22.65
C VAL A 23 5.66 11.69 21.69
N SER A 24 4.81 10.70 21.85
CA SER A 24 4.70 9.60 20.89
C SER A 24 4.13 10.19 19.62
N VAL A 25 5.02 10.64 18.73
CA VAL A 25 4.64 11.17 17.42
C VAL A 25 3.95 10.05 16.67
N SER A 26 2.71 10.29 16.24
CA SER A 26 1.99 9.32 15.44
C SER A 26 2.60 9.14 14.07
N VAL A 27 2.79 7.89 13.66
CA VAL A 27 3.24 7.57 12.30
C VAL A 27 2.16 8.05 11.33
N PRO A 28 2.46 9.03 10.45
CA PRO A 28 1.47 9.56 9.52
C PRO A 28 1.10 8.49 8.49
N PHE A 29 -0.02 8.70 7.81
CA PHE A 29 -0.41 7.87 6.69
C PHE A 29 -0.83 8.70 5.49
N ILE A 30 -0.70 8.11 4.31
CA ILE A 30 -1.26 8.67 3.09
C ILE A 30 -2.43 7.84 2.57
N VAL A 31 -3.35 8.48 1.87
CA VAL A 31 -4.42 7.84 1.10
C VAL A 31 -4.19 8.10 -0.38
N LEU A 32 -4.23 7.03 -1.17
CA LEU A 32 -4.21 7.10 -2.64
C LEU A 32 -5.56 6.61 -3.16
N HIS A 33 -6.33 7.54 -3.74
CA HIS A 33 -7.69 7.27 -4.21
C HIS A 33 -7.70 6.44 -5.50
N GLY A 34 -8.88 5.92 -5.83
CA GLY A 34 -9.10 5.12 -7.03
C GLY A 34 -9.33 5.94 -8.30
N ILE A 35 -9.66 5.24 -9.38
CA ILE A 35 -10.08 5.83 -10.63
C ILE A 35 -11.36 6.67 -10.45
N ALA A 36 -11.49 7.74 -11.23
CA ALA A 36 -12.62 8.65 -11.24
C ALA A 36 -12.85 9.46 -9.94
N ALA A 37 -11.93 9.37 -8.96
CA ALA A 37 -11.98 10.08 -7.69
C ALA A 37 -10.96 11.21 -7.62
N SER A 38 -11.05 12.06 -6.59
CA SER A 38 -10.05 13.07 -6.25
C SER A 38 -10.07 13.32 -4.74
N CYS A 39 -8.96 13.78 -4.18
CA CYS A 39 -8.85 14.08 -2.75
C CYS A 39 -9.81 15.18 -2.28
N SER A 40 -10.15 16.11 -3.18
CA SER A 40 -11.11 17.19 -2.90
C SER A 40 -12.58 16.72 -2.90
N GLN A 41 -12.88 15.51 -3.37
CA GLN A 41 -14.24 14.98 -3.31
C GLN A 41 -14.59 14.54 -1.88
N GLY A 42 -15.83 14.81 -1.48
CA GLY A 42 -16.31 14.51 -0.12
C GLY A 42 -16.09 13.07 0.31
N GLN A 43 -16.22 12.08 -0.60
CA GLN A 43 -16.01 10.68 -0.23
C GLN A 43 -14.57 10.38 0.21
N GLU A 44 -13.56 10.84 -0.55
CA GLU A 44 -12.14 10.59 -0.24
C GLU A 44 -11.67 11.43 0.95
N ALA A 45 -12.10 12.70 1.01
CA ALA A 45 -11.82 13.59 2.13
C ALA A 45 -12.41 13.03 3.44
N ASN A 46 -13.68 12.62 3.42
CA ASN A 46 -14.35 12.03 4.58
C ASN A 46 -13.70 10.72 5.01
N PHE A 47 -13.24 9.89 4.07
CA PHE A 47 -12.55 8.65 4.40
C PHE A 47 -11.19 8.91 5.06
N THR A 48 -10.41 9.86 4.54
CA THR A 48 -9.14 10.26 5.15
C THR A 48 -9.37 10.81 6.56
N GLN A 49 -10.36 11.69 6.74
CA GLN A 49 -10.72 12.24 8.05
C GLN A 49 -11.20 11.16 9.04
N LEU A 50 -12.00 10.19 8.57
CA LEU A 50 -12.43 9.04 9.37
C LEU A 50 -11.23 8.26 9.90
N LEU A 51 -10.27 7.94 9.03
CA LEU A 51 -9.07 7.22 9.43
C LEU A 51 -8.21 8.04 10.40
N THR A 52 -8.06 9.34 10.18
CA THR A 52 -7.36 10.26 11.09
C THR A 52 -8.01 10.23 12.48
N ASN A 53 -9.34 10.35 12.55
CA ASN A 53 -10.08 10.36 13.81
C ASN A 53 -10.00 9.02 14.56
N LEU A 54 -10.12 7.90 13.85
CA LEU A 54 -10.11 6.57 14.48
C LEU A 54 -8.70 6.12 14.90
N SER A 55 -7.66 6.53 14.16
CA SER A 55 -6.28 6.11 14.43
C SER A 55 -5.53 7.07 15.38
N GLY A 56 -5.93 8.34 15.45
CA GLY A 56 -5.14 9.38 16.12
C GLY A 56 -3.86 9.76 15.37
N SER A 57 -3.71 9.33 14.10
CA SER A 57 -2.54 9.57 13.27
C SER A 57 -2.82 10.60 12.17
N PRO A 58 -1.86 11.49 11.82
CA PRO A 58 -2.04 12.45 10.73
C PRO A 58 -2.23 11.74 9.38
N GLY A 59 -3.36 11.98 8.73
CA GLY A 59 -3.70 11.44 7.42
C GLY A 59 -3.63 12.47 6.31
N TYR A 60 -3.03 12.12 5.17
CA TYR A 60 -2.92 12.98 3.99
C TYR A 60 -3.44 12.27 2.74
N CYS A 61 -4.45 12.83 2.07
CA CYS A 61 -4.81 12.34 0.75
C CYS A 61 -3.86 12.95 -0.30
N ILE A 62 -3.16 12.09 -1.06
CA ILE A 62 -2.18 12.54 -2.05
C ILE A 62 -2.86 12.63 -3.42
N GLU A 63 -3.19 13.85 -3.80
CA GLU A 63 -3.77 14.15 -5.11
C GLU A 63 -2.70 14.00 -6.19
N VAL A 64 -2.97 13.27 -7.27
CA VAL A 64 -2.04 13.12 -8.40
C VAL A 64 -2.61 13.86 -9.61
N GLY A 65 -1.86 14.84 -10.11
CA GLY A 65 -2.31 15.69 -11.21
C GLY A 65 -3.67 16.35 -10.93
N ASN A 66 -4.57 16.27 -11.91
CA ASN A 66 -5.94 16.79 -11.88
C ASN A 66 -6.96 15.78 -11.36
N GLY A 67 -6.57 14.93 -10.42
CA GLY A 67 -7.41 13.94 -9.73
C GLY A 67 -8.27 13.10 -10.64
N LYS A 68 -9.58 13.34 -10.65
CA LYS A 68 -10.54 12.54 -11.42
C LYS A 68 -10.12 12.36 -12.87
N ARG A 69 -9.67 13.44 -13.53
CA ARG A 69 -9.25 13.37 -14.94
C ARG A 69 -7.99 12.53 -15.10
N ASP A 70 -6.96 12.81 -14.31
CA ASP A 70 -5.65 12.17 -14.50
C ASP A 70 -5.64 10.72 -14.02
N SER A 71 -6.53 10.35 -13.09
CA SER A 71 -6.78 8.94 -12.73
C SER A 71 -7.29 8.10 -13.92
N TRP A 72 -7.87 8.73 -14.95
CA TRP A 72 -8.23 8.06 -16.20
C TRP A 72 -7.14 8.16 -17.25
N PHE A 73 -6.59 9.37 -17.44
CA PHE A 73 -5.87 9.69 -18.67
C PHE A 73 -4.35 9.88 -18.51
N MET A 74 -3.83 9.76 -17.29
CA MET A 74 -2.39 9.77 -17.04
C MET A 74 -1.88 8.33 -16.85
N PRO A 75 -0.83 7.89 -17.56
CA PRO A 75 -0.21 6.59 -17.33
C PRO A 75 0.17 6.38 -15.86
N LEU A 76 -0.07 5.17 -15.34
CA LEU A 76 0.21 4.85 -13.94
C LEU A 76 1.68 5.02 -13.56
N ALA A 77 2.61 4.80 -14.51
CA ALA A 77 4.02 5.09 -14.29
C ALA A 77 4.25 6.55 -13.92
N LYS A 78 3.58 7.48 -14.63
CA LYS A 78 3.67 8.91 -14.35
C LYS A 78 2.95 9.28 -13.05
N GLN A 79 1.82 8.63 -12.76
CA GLN A 79 1.13 8.83 -11.49
C GLN A 79 2.00 8.42 -10.29
N ALA A 80 2.68 7.27 -10.37
CA ALA A 80 3.61 6.78 -9.35
C ALA A 80 4.84 7.70 -9.20
N GLU A 81 5.38 8.22 -10.30
CA GLU A 81 6.47 9.21 -10.29
C GLU A 81 6.04 10.49 -9.55
N ILE A 82 4.87 11.04 -9.88
CA ILE A 82 4.35 12.25 -9.21
C ILE A 82 4.09 11.98 -7.72
N ALA A 83 3.52 10.83 -7.36
CA ALA A 83 3.33 10.45 -5.97
C ALA A 83 4.67 10.35 -5.22
N CYS A 84 5.70 9.76 -5.83
CA CYS A 84 7.06 9.67 -5.29
C CYS A 84 7.65 11.05 -5.00
N GLU A 85 7.58 11.97 -5.97
CA GLU A 85 8.10 13.33 -5.78
C GLU A 85 7.34 14.10 -4.69
N LYS A 86 6.02 13.93 -4.60
CA LYS A 86 5.23 14.53 -3.52
C LYS A 86 5.65 14.02 -2.14
N VAL A 87 5.75 12.71 -1.95
CA VAL A 87 6.09 12.17 -0.61
C VAL A 87 7.51 12.53 -0.18
N LYS A 88 8.46 12.67 -1.11
CA LYS A 88 9.83 13.14 -0.80
C LYS A 88 9.86 14.57 -0.28
N GLN A 89 8.94 15.42 -0.75
CA GLN A 89 8.86 16.82 -0.36
C GLN A 89 8.14 17.04 0.98
N MET A 90 7.31 16.08 1.42
CA MET A 90 6.57 16.16 2.67
C MET A 90 7.49 15.90 3.87
N LYS A 91 7.69 16.93 4.71
CA LYS A 91 8.57 16.85 5.89
C LYS A 91 8.02 15.87 6.93
N GLU A 92 6.70 15.76 6.98
CA GLU A 92 5.93 14.92 7.88
C GLU A 92 6.22 13.44 7.65
N LEU A 93 6.51 13.04 6.41
CA LEU A 93 6.71 11.64 6.04
C LEU A 93 8.17 11.18 6.14
N ARG A 94 9.12 12.08 6.44
CA ARG A 94 10.58 11.80 6.38
C ARG A 94 11.04 10.64 7.28
N GLN A 95 10.36 10.42 8.40
CA GLN A 95 10.69 9.34 9.34
C GLN A 95 9.96 8.03 9.02
N GLY A 96 9.15 8.02 7.96
CA GLY A 96 8.35 6.90 7.51
C GLY A 96 6.86 7.12 7.72
N TYR A 97 6.06 6.36 6.97
CA TYR A 97 4.61 6.54 6.90
C TYR A 97 3.90 5.23 6.53
N ASN A 98 2.58 5.20 6.71
CA ASN A 98 1.72 4.11 6.25
C ASN A 98 0.99 4.52 4.95
N ILE A 99 0.54 3.54 4.18
CA ILE A 99 -0.24 3.77 2.96
C ILE A 99 -1.60 3.08 3.07
N VAL A 100 -2.67 3.78 2.70
CA VAL A 100 -3.98 3.20 2.39
C VAL A 100 -4.28 3.43 0.92
N GLY A 101 -4.25 2.37 0.12
CA GLY A 101 -4.58 2.42 -1.31
C GLY A 101 -6.03 1.98 -1.54
N ARG A 102 -6.77 2.69 -2.40
CA ARG A 102 -8.15 2.34 -2.78
C ARG A 102 -8.25 2.06 -4.27
N SER A 103 -8.83 0.91 -4.64
CA SER A 103 -9.05 0.54 -6.06
C SER A 103 -7.76 0.69 -6.89
N GLN A 104 -7.79 1.43 -8.01
CA GLN A 104 -6.62 1.74 -8.85
C GLN A 104 -5.46 2.40 -8.08
N GLY A 105 -5.73 3.18 -7.02
CA GLY A 105 -4.69 3.83 -6.20
C GLY A 105 -3.70 2.85 -5.58
N ASN A 106 -4.07 1.57 -5.46
CA ASN A 106 -3.15 0.51 -5.04
C ASN A 106 -2.01 0.24 -6.03
N LEU A 107 -2.24 0.46 -7.32
CA LEU A 107 -1.21 0.33 -8.33
C LEU A 107 -0.23 1.51 -8.28
N VAL A 108 -0.72 2.71 -7.97
CA VAL A 108 0.13 3.87 -7.68
C VAL A 108 0.91 3.65 -6.38
N ALA A 109 0.26 3.12 -5.32
CA ALA A 109 0.89 2.79 -4.05
C ALA A 109 2.02 1.77 -4.21
N ARG A 110 1.81 0.71 -4.99
CA ARG A 110 2.86 -0.25 -5.29
C ARG A 110 3.98 0.34 -6.14
N GLY A 111 3.65 1.16 -7.15
CA GLY A 111 4.67 1.90 -7.90
C GLY A 111 5.50 2.82 -6.99
N LEU A 112 4.86 3.45 -6.01
CA LEU A 112 5.52 4.26 -4.99
C LEU A 112 6.46 3.41 -4.11
N ILE A 113 6.02 2.24 -3.64
CA ILE A 113 6.85 1.34 -2.81
C ILE A 113 8.02 0.77 -3.62
N GLU A 114 7.76 0.30 -4.84
CA GLU A 114 8.70 -0.52 -5.61
C GLU A 114 9.64 0.34 -6.47
N PHE A 115 9.15 1.42 -7.08
CA PHE A 115 9.94 2.23 -8.04
C PHE A 115 10.61 3.45 -7.41
N CYS A 116 10.04 4.03 -6.34
CA CYS A 116 10.51 5.31 -5.78
C CYS A 116 11.86 5.18 -5.08
N ASP A 117 12.93 5.56 -5.80
CA ASP A 117 14.25 5.64 -5.20
C ASP A 117 14.40 6.87 -4.30
N GLY A 118 15.01 6.69 -3.13
CA GLY A 118 15.17 7.75 -2.12
C GLY A 118 13.86 8.24 -1.47
N GLY A 119 12.75 7.50 -1.60
CA GLY A 119 11.51 7.79 -0.89
C GLY A 119 11.62 7.51 0.61
N PRO A 120 10.86 8.20 1.48
CA PRO A 120 10.79 7.84 2.90
C PRO A 120 10.24 6.41 3.09
N PRO A 121 10.59 5.72 4.18
CA PRO A 121 10.23 4.32 4.37
C PRO A 121 8.71 4.13 4.54
N VAL A 122 8.16 3.10 3.91
CA VAL A 122 6.76 2.69 4.10
C VAL A 122 6.71 1.58 5.14
N PHE A 123 5.96 1.77 6.22
CA PHE A 123 5.83 0.78 7.28
C PHE A 123 4.69 -0.20 6.99
N ASN A 124 3.44 0.27 7.03
CA ASN A 124 2.29 -0.58 6.74
C ASN A 124 1.63 -0.16 5.42
N TYR A 125 1.26 -1.14 4.61
CA TYR A 125 0.47 -0.94 3.41
C TYR A 125 -0.88 -1.66 3.53
N ILE A 126 -1.96 -0.90 3.52
CA ILE A 126 -3.33 -1.39 3.55
C ILE A 126 -3.94 -1.18 2.16
N SER A 127 -4.27 -2.27 1.50
CA SER A 127 -4.85 -2.30 0.17
C SER A 127 -6.33 -2.60 0.22
N LEU A 128 -7.16 -1.65 -0.20
CA LEU A 128 -8.61 -1.80 -0.32
C LEU A 128 -8.98 -2.02 -1.79
N ALA A 129 -9.38 -3.24 -2.16
CA ALA A 129 -9.79 -3.62 -3.51
C ALA A 129 -8.73 -3.34 -4.60
N GLY A 130 -7.44 -3.59 -4.34
CA GLY A 130 -6.37 -3.36 -5.32
C GLY A 130 -6.39 -4.38 -6.47
N PRO A 131 -6.29 -3.99 -7.76
CA PRO A 131 -6.15 -4.94 -8.86
C PRO A 131 -4.69 -5.41 -9.02
N HIS A 132 -4.10 -6.04 -8.00
CA HIS A 132 -2.65 -6.33 -7.96
C HIS A 132 -2.17 -7.31 -9.03
N ALA A 133 -3.01 -8.25 -9.43
CA ALA A 133 -2.74 -9.15 -10.54
C ALA A 133 -3.38 -8.69 -11.87
N GLY A 134 -3.97 -7.48 -11.88
CA GLY A 134 -4.64 -6.88 -13.03
C GLY A 134 -6.13 -7.20 -13.10
N LEU A 135 -6.74 -6.81 -14.22
CA LEU A 135 -8.14 -7.07 -14.56
C LEU A 135 -8.22 -7.91 -15.85
N SER A 136 -9.08 -8.91 -15.88
CA SER A 136 -9.29 -9.77 -17.06
C SER A 136 -10.29 -9.21 -18.07
N SER A 137 -11.02 -8.16 -17.70
CA SER A 137 -12.04 -7.50 -18.53
C SER A 137 -12.11 -6.01 -18.20
N VAL A 138 -12.64 -5.23 -19.13
CA VAL A 138 -12.81 -3.78 -18.95
C VAL A 138 -13.94 -3.55 -17.94
N PRO A 139 -13.76 -2.71 -16.91
CA PRO A 139 -14.79 -2.46 -15.87
C PRO A 139 -16.14 -1.94 -16.39
N LEU A 140 -16.21 -1.48 -17.64
CA LEU A 140 -17.37 -0.84 -18.25
C LEU A 140 -18.24 -1.78 -19.08
N CYS A 141 -17.85 -3.06 -19.23
CA CYS A 141 -18.71 -4.01 -19.91
C CYS A 141 -19.40 -4.95 -18.93
N GLY A 142 -20.70 -4.69 -18.71
CA GLY A 142 -21.59 -5.63 -18.04
C GLY A 142 -21.87 -6.88 -18.89
N ASN A 143 -22.94 -7.61 -18.59
CA ASN A 143 -23.34 -8.80 -19.35
C ASN A 143 -24.24 -8.41 -20.55
N GLY A 144 -23.84 -8.76 -21.77
CA GLY A 144 -24.62 -8.60 -23.00
C GLY A 144 -23.80 -8.86 -24.28
N SER A 145 -24.44 -9.30 -25.37
CA SER A 145 -23.77 -9.64 -26.64
C SER A 145 -23.05 -8.47 -27.31
N LEU A 146 -23.59 -7.24 -27.18
CA LEU A 146 -22.92 -6.01 -27.62
C LEU A 146 -21.68 -5.69 -26.76
N CYS A 147 -21.70 -6.10 -25.49
CA CYS A 147 -20.55 -5.94 -24.62
C CYS A 147 -19.41 -6.89 -24.97
N GLU A 148 -19.70 -8.13 -25.37
CA GLU A 148 -18.66 -9.04 -25.83
C GLU A 148 -17.95 -8.55 -27.09
N ILE A 149 -18.68 -7.88 -27.98
CA ILE A 149 -18.14 -7.28 -29.21
C ILE A 149 -17.30 -6.04 -28.86
N ALA A 150 -17.82 -5.13 -28.02
CA ALA A 150 -17.07 -3.98 -27.52
C ALA A 150 -15.82 -4.41 -26.74
N ASP A 151 -15.92 -5.47 -25.94
CA ASP A 151 -14.80 -6.10 -25.27
C ASP A 151 -13.78 -6.62 -26.27
N LYS A 152 -14.19 -7.32 -27.34
CA LYS A 152 -13.26 -7.82 -28.37
C LYS A 152 -12.53 -6.67 -29.09
N LEU A 153 -13.23 -5.59 -29.43
CA LEU A 153 -12.67 -4.39 -30.05
C LEU A 153 -11.73 -3.62 -29.11
N ILE A 154 -12.09 -3.47 -27.84
CA ILE A 154 -11.21 -2.85 -26.85
C ILE A 154 -10.01 -3.75 -26.58
N LYS A 155 -10.19 -5.08 -26.51
CA LYS A 155 -9.10 -6.05 -26.32
C LYS A 155 -8.10 -6.06 -27.49
N SER A 156 -8.53 -5.81 -28.73
CA SER A 156 -7.59 -5.73 -29.86
C SER A 156 -6.69 -4.50 -29.80
N GLU A 157 -7.18 -3.40 -29.23
CA GLU A 157 -6.48 -2.10 -29.22
C GLU A 157 -5.92 -1.70 -27.84
N ILE A 158 -6.27 -2.41 -26.76
CA ILE A 158 -5.87 -2.01 -25.39
C ILE A 158 -4.36 -1.98 -25.20
N TYR A 159 -3.64 -2.80 -25.96
CA TYR A 159 -2.19 -2.90 -25.96
C TYR A 159 -1.52 -2.07 -27.07
N SER A 160 -2.26 -1.20 -27.77
CA SER A 160 -1.68 -0.21 -28.67
C SER A 160 -0.89 0.84 -27.88
N ASP A 161 0.16 1.40 -28.48
CA ASP A 161 1.00 2.39 -27.82
C ASP A 161 0.21 3.63 -27.39
N PHE A 162 -0.71 4.09 -28.24
CA PHE A 162 -1.59 5.21 -27.94
C PHE A 162 -2.42 4.97 -26.69
N ILE A 163 -3.11 3.82 -26.59
CA ILE A 163 -3.95 3.53 -25.43
C ILE A 163 -3.12 3.34 -24.16
N GLN A 164 -1.97 2.66 -24.25
CA GLN A 164 -1.05 2.49 -23.13
C GLN A 164 -0.48 3.82 -22.60
N ASP A 165 -0.33 4.84 -23.46
CA ASP A 165 0.19 6.16 -23.09
C ASP A 165 -0.89 7.16 -22.64
N HIS A 166 -2.17 6.87 -22.86
CA HIS A 166 -3.26 7.83 -22.61
C HIS A 166 -4.39 7.30 -21.72
N LEU A 167 -4.39 6.02 -21.34
CA LEU A 167 -5.44 5.41 -20.53
C LEU A 167 -4.84 4.62 -19.36
N ALA A 168 -4.94 5.12 -18.14
CA ALA A 168 -4.36 4.49 -16.95
C ALA A 168 -4.85 3.04 -16.72
N PRO A 169 -6.15 2.71 -16.89
CA PRO A 169 -6.66 1.33 -16.86
C PRO A 169 -5.94 0.33 -17.75
N SER A 170 -5.47 0.78 -18.92
CA SER A 170 -4.81 -0.10 -19.89
C SER A 170 -3.49 -0.68 -19.34
N GLY A 171 -2.85 0.04 -18.41
CA GLY A 171 -1.61 -0.39 -17.78
C GLY A 171 -1.75 -1.61 -16.86
N TYR A 172 -2.97 -2.03 -16.53
CA TYR A 172 -3.23 -3.20 -15.67
C TYR A 172 -4.36 -4.11 -16.16
N LEU A 173 -4.78 -3.95 -17.40
CA LEU A 173 -5.61 -4.96 -18.06
C LEU A 173 -4.71 -6.13 -18.49
N LYS A 174 -5.00 -7.32 -17.94
CA LYS A 174 -4.28 -8.57 -18.15
C LYS A 174 -5.27 -9.60 -18.69
N ILE A 175 -5.34 -9.73 -20.01
CA ILE A 175 -6.26 -10.65 -20.67
C ILE A 175 -5.59 -12.04 -20.70
N PRO A 176 -6.16 -13.08 -20.04
CA PRO A 176 -5.53 -14.40 -19.95
C PRO A 176 -5.21 -15.05 -21.30
N THR A 177 -6.00 -14.80 -22.34
CA THR A 177 -5.79 -15.35 -23.69
C THR A 177 -4.80 -14.54 -24.54
N GLU A 178 -4.35 -13.37 -24.08
CA GLU A 178 -3.46 -12.46 -24.81
C GLU A 178 -2.17 -12.17 -24.03
N ILE A 179 -1.72 -13.12 -23.18
CA ILE A 179 -0.57 -12.93 -22.27
C ILE A 179 0.71 -12.52 -23.01
N LYS A 180 0.93 -13.02 -24.23
CA LYS A 180 2.06 -12.59 -25.06
C LYS A 180 2.02 -11.08 -25.32
N LYS A 181 0.89 -10.54 -25.80
CA LYS A 181 0.74 -9.10 -26.03
C LYS A 181 0.81 -8.31 -24.73
N TYR A 182 0.20 -8.82 -23.65
CA TYR A 182 0.28 -8.21 -22.32
C TYR A 182 1.74 -8.01 -21.87
N LEU A 183 2.56 -9.06 -21.93
CA LEU A 183 3.97 -9.00 -21.52
C LEU A 183 4.82 -8.11 -22.44
N GLU A 184 4.51 -8.08 -23.74
CA GLU A 184 5.26 -7.29 -24.73
C GLU A 184 4.88 -5.80 -24.77
N LYS A 185 3.63 -5.46 -24.45
CA LYS A 185 3.06 -4.13 -24.74
C LYS A 185 2.46 -3.42 -23.54
N SER A 186 2.08 -4.11 -22.46
CA SER A 186 1.57 -3.41 -21.28
C SER A 186 2.69 -2.64 -20.58
N LYS A 187 2.53 -1.33 -20.46
CA LYS A 187 3.61 -0.42 -20.02
C LYS A 187 3.77 -0.31 -18.50
N TYR A 188 2.95 -1.01 -17.71
CA TYR A 188 2.95 -0.84 -16.26
C TYR A 188 2.95 -2.16 -15.47
N LEU A 189 1.85 -2.91 -15.48
CA LEU A 189 1.68 -4.06 -14.58
C LEU A 189 2.74 -5.17 -14.75
N PRO A 190 3.16 -5.59 -15.96
CA PRO A 190 4.22 -6.59 -16.09
C PRO A 190 5.54 -6.16 -15.45
N LYS A 191 5.87 -4.87 -15.52
CA LYS A 191 7.05 -4.29 -14.88
C LYS A 191 6.88 -4.24 -13.36
N LEU A 192 5.74 -3.75 -12.89
CA LEU A 192 5.42 -3.69 -11.46
C LEU A 192 5.41 -5.06 -10.79
N ASN A 193 4.99 -6.11 -11.51
CA ASN A 193 4.92 -7.47 -10.99
C ASN A 193 6.18 -8.30 -11.25
N ASN A 194 7.26 -7.71 -11.80
CA ASN A 194 8.48 -8.43 -12.21
C ASN A 194 8.17 -9.66 -13.12
N GLU A 195 7.16 -9.54 -14.00
CA GLU A 195 6.71 -10.64 -14.87
C GLU A 195 7.63 -10.84 -16.08
N ILE A 196 8.38 -9.81 -16.49
CA ILE A 196 9.26 -9.83 -17.66
C ILE A 196 10.62 -10.44 -17.26
N PRO A 197 10.97 -11.67 -17.67
CA PRO A 197 12.10 -12.41 -17.09
C PRO A 197 13.46 -11.71 -17.21
N ASN A 198 13.73 -11.07 -18.35
CA ASN A 198 14.99 -10.35 -18.62
C ASN A 198 15.02 -8.90 -18.09
N GLN A 199 13.95 -8.44 -17.43
CA GLN A 199 13.85 -7.08 -16.88
C GLN A 199 13.51 -7.07 -15.38
N ARG A 200 13.55 -8.24 -14.73
CA ARG A 200 13.27 -8.35 -13.28
C ARG A 200 14.26 -7.50 -12.48
N ASN A 201 13.72 -6.75 -11.53
CA ASN A 201 14.49 -5.86 -10.68
C ASN A 201 14.40 -6.32 -9.21
N SER A 202 15.53 -6.74 -8.63
CA SER A 202 15.59 -7.19 -7.22
C SER A 202 15.25 -6.08 -6.24
N THR A 203 15.54 -4.82 -6.56
CA THR A 203 15.20 -3.68 -5.70
C THR A 203 13.70 -3.58 -5.44
N TYR A 204 12.84 -4.02 -6.37
CA TYR A 204 11.38 -4.02 -6.15
C TYR A 204 11.01 -4.98 -5.03
N LYS A 205 11.62 -6.18 -5.04
CA LYS A 205 11.48 -7.17 -3.97
C LYS A 205 12.03 -6.65 -2.64
N ASP A 206 13.23 -6.07 -2.64
CA ASP A 206 13.85 -5.56 -1.41
C ASP A 206 12.98 -4.47 -0.76
N ARG A 207 12.45 -3.55 -1.56
CA ARG A 207 11.57 -2.49 -1.07
C ARG A 207 10.21 -3.03 -0.62
N PHE A 208 9.58 -3.92 -1.38
CA PHE A 208 8.29 -4.49 -1.00
C PHE A 208 8.40 -5.33 0.28
N THR A 209 9.46 -6.13 0.43
CA THR A 209 9.70 -6.94 1.65
C THR A 209 10.08 -6.13 2.89
N SER A 210 10.48 -4.86 2.71
CA SER A 210 10.76 -3.95 3.82
C SER A 210 9.51 -3.55 4.63
N LEU A 211 8.31 -3.75 4.07
CA LEU A 211 7.05 -3.50 4.77
C LEU A 211 7.01 -4.24 6.12
N HIS A 212 6.50 -3.58 7.14
CA HIS A 212 6.17 -4.18 8.42
C HIS A 212 4.91 -5.03 8.32
N SER A 213 3.88 -4.52 7.64
CA SER A 213 2.63 -5.24 7.39
C SER A 213 2.06 -4.93 6.00
N LEU A 214 1.49 -5.95 5.38
CA LEU A 214 0.70 -5.86 4.16
C LEU A 214 -0.71 -6.38 4.42
N VAL A 215 -1.71 -5.50 4.40
CA VAL A 215 -3.11 -5.89 4.56
C VAL A 215 -3.79 -5.83 3.20
N LEU A 216 -4.30 -6.97 2.73
CA LEU A 216 -4.98 -7.09 1.45
C LEU A 216 -6.47 -7.34 1.70
N VAL A 217 -7.31 -6.33 1.42
CA VAL A 217 -8.76 -6.40 1.64
C VAL A 217 -9.48 -6.67 0.33
N LYS A 218 -10.15 -7.84 0.27
CA LYS A 218 -11.03 -8.28 -0.81
C LYS A 218 -12.49 -8.11 -0.42
N PHE A 219 -13.30 -7.57 -1.33
CA PHE A 219 -14.73 -7.33 -1.13
C PHE A 219 -15.54 -8.47 -1.76
N GLN A 220 -16.47 -9.06 -1.02
CA GLN A 220 -17.19 -10.28 -1.43
C GLN A 220 -18.16 -10.06 -2.60
N ASP A 221 -18.71 -8.85 -2.73
CA ASP A 221 -19.65 -8.48 -3.78
C ASP A 221 -19.01 -7.54 -4.82
N ASP A 222 -17.69 -7.59 -4.97
CA ASP A 222 -16.96 -6.77 -5.95
C ASP A 222 -17.30 -7.23 -7.37
N LYS A 223 -17.72 -6.27 -8.20
CA LYS A 223 -17.99 -6.46 -9.64
C LYS A 223 -17.11 -5.58 -10.53
N VAL A 224 -16.24 -4.78 -9.92
CA VAL A 224 -15.30 -3.88 -10.62
C VAL A 224 -13.96 -4.60 -10.79
N ILE A 225 -13.47 -5.27 -9.75
CA ILE A 225 -12.26 -6.06 -9.81
C ILE A 225 -12.61 -7.47 -10.30
N VAL A 226 -12.28 -7.79 -11.55
CA VAL A 226 -12.55 -9.08 -12.17
C VAL A 226 -11.22 -9.71 -12.63
N PRO A 227 -10.82 -10.87 -12.08
CA PRO A 227 -11.39 -11.55 -10.92
C PRO A 227 -11.12 -10.78 -9.61
N GLN A 228 -12.05 -10.85 -8.65
CA GLN A 228 -11.90 -10.19 -7.34
C GLN A 228 -10.66 -10.65 -6.56
N ASP A 229 -10.19 -11.88 -6.83
CA ASP A 229 -8.98 -12.45 -6.24
C ASP A 229 -7.70 -11.71 -6.66
N SER A 230 -7.77 -10.84 -7.67
CA SER A 230 -6.70 -9.88 -7.98
C SER A 230 -6.37 -8.98 -6.77
N SER A 231 -7.34 -8.71 -5.88
CA SER A 231 -7.11 -8.04 -4.58
C SER A 231 -6.21 -8.79 -3.62
N TRP A 232 -6.05 -10.09 -3.83
CA TRP A 232 -5.14 -10.96 -3.10
C TRP A 232 -4.03 -11.50 -3.99
N PHE A 233 -3.70 -10.86 -5.12
CA PHE A 233 -2.72 -11.35 -6.11
C PHE A 233 -3.09 -12.69 -6.78
N GLY A 234 -4.31 -13.20 -6.59
CA GLY A 234 -4.83 -14.33 -7.33
C GLY A 234 -5.27 -13.93 -8.74
N PHE A 235 -5.14 -14.84 -9.70
CA PHE A 235 -5.53 -14.57 -11.09
C PHE A 235 -5.80 -15.87 -11.86
N TYR A 236 -6.22 -15.74 -13.11
CA TYR A 236 -6.38 -16.87 -14.01
C TYR A 236 -5.03 -17.37 -14.56
N PRO A 237 -4.91 -18.66 -14.92
CA PRO A 237 -3.74 -19.17 -15.62
C PRO A 237 -3.61 -18.57 -17.03
N ASP A 238 -2.39 -18.60 -17.56
CA ASP A 238 -2.14 -18.16 -18.93
C ASP A 238 -2.95 -19.01 -19.92
N GLY A 239 -3.65 -18.37 -20.84
CA GLY A 239 -4.47 -19.00 -21.88
C GLY A 239 -5.90 -19.36 -21.48
N ALA A 240 -6.31 -19.22 -20.21
CA ALA A 240 -7.65 -19.63 -19.77
C ALA A 240 -8.24 -18.69 -18.71
N PHE A 241 -9.57 -18.64 -18.62
CA PHE A 241 -10.30 -17.88 -17.58
C PHE A 241 -10.73 -18.76 -16.39
N LYS A 242 -10.29 -20.02 -16.35
CA LYS A 242 -10.53 -20.97 -15.24
C LYS A 242 -9.41 -22.02 -15.20
N PRO A 243 -9.13 -22.61 -14.02
CA PRO A 243 -9.67 -22.24 -12.71
C PRO A 243 -9.09 -20.89 -12.23
N LEU A 244 -9.68 -20.30 -11.20
CA LEU A 244 -9.09 -19.13 -10.54
C LEU A 244 -7.99 -19.60 -9.59
N LEU A 245 -6.77 -19.10 -9.75
CA LEU A 245 -5.63 -19.46 -8.91
C LEU A 245 -5.52 -18.49 -7.74
N PRO A 246 -5.42 -18.98 -6.48
CA PRO A 246 -5.01 -18.15 -5.36
C PRO A 246 -3.55 -17.70 -5.54
N ALA A 247 -3.14 -16.65 -4.81
CA ALA A 247 -1.78 -16.10 -4.88
C ALA A 247 -0.71 -17.20 -4.79
N GLN A 248 -0.87 -18.12 -3.83
CA GLN A 248 0.07 -19.19 -3.50
C GLN A 248 0.31 -20.19 -4.64
N GLN A 249 -0.55 -20.21 -5.67
CA GLN A 249 -0.40 -21.05 -6.86
C GLN A 249 0.11 -20.29 -8.08
N THR A 250 0.30 -18.97 -7.98
CA THR A 250 0.84 -18.14 -9.07
C THR A 250 2.37 -18.17 -9.08
N LYS A 251 2.98 -18.04 -10.27
CA LYS A 251 4.44 -17.94 -10.40
C LYS A 251 5.03 -16.76 -9.64
N LEU A 252 4.33 -15.63 -9.62
CA LEU A 252 4.73 -14.43 -8.85
C LEU A 252 4.99 -14.76 -7.38
N TYR A 253 4.16 -15.62 -6.79
CA TYR A 253 4.32 -16.07 -5.41
C TYR A 253 5.34 -17.20 -5.29
N THR A 254 5.21 -18.27 -6.09
CA THR A 254 6.04 -19.48 -5.92
C THR A 254 7.51 -19.23 -6.22
N GLU A 255 7.82 -18.34 -7.17
CA GLU A 255 9.18 -17.88 -7.48
C GLU A 255 9.53 -16.56 -6.78
N ASP A 256 8.61 -16.01 -5.99
CA ASP A 256 8.78 -14.85 -5.11
C ASP A 256 9.35 -13.60 -5.82
N TRP A 257 8.77 -13.24 -6.96
CA TRP A 257 9.26 -12.20 -7.89
C TRP A 257 9.30 -10.80 -7.28
N ILE A 258 8.36 -10.49 -6.40
CA ILE A 258 8.25 -9.21 -5.69
C ILE A 258 8.40 -9.37 -4.17
N GLY A 259 8.68 -10.58 -3.68
CA GLY A 259 8.79 -10.82 -2.23
C GLY A 259 7.48 -11.05 -1.48
N LEU A 260 6.37 -11.29 -2.19
CA LEU A 260 5.07 -11.56 -1.55
C LEU A 260 5.12 -12.83 -0.69
N LYS A 261 5.77 -13.90 -1.17
CA LYS A 261 5.95 -15.13 -0.37
C LYS A 261 6.85 -14.87 0.82
N THR A 262 7.92 -14.09 0.65
CA THR A 262 8.81 -13.70 1.76
C THR A 262 8.04 -12.95 2.86
N LEU A 263 7.16 -12.01 2.51
CA LEU A 263 6.31 -11.30 3.47
C LEU A 263 5.30 -12.24 4.15
N ASP A 264 4.68 -13.15 3.39
CA ASP A 264 3.66 -14.07 3.88
C ASP A 264 4.26 -15.08 4.86
N ASP A 265 5.39 -15.70 4.49
CA ASP A 265 6.16 -16.61 5.35
C ASP A 265 6.62 -15.92 6.65
N ALA A 266 6.90 -14.62 6.61
CA ALA A 266 7.24 -13.80 7.78
C ALA A 266 6.02 -13.39 8.62
N GLY A 267 4.80 -13.81 8.25
CA GLY A 267 3.55 -13.49 8.94
C GLY A 267 3.08 -12.04 8.79
N LYS A 268 3.69 -11.29 7.86
CA LYS A 268 3.43 -9.86 7.64
C LYS A 268 2.25 -9.59 6.71
N VAL A 269 1.79 -10.59 5.96
CA VAL A 269 0.62 -10.47 5.06
C VAL A 269 -0.66 -10.83 5.81
N LYS A 270 -1.74 -10.08 5.56
CA LYS A 270 -3.09 -10.34 6.05
C LYS A 270 -4.07 -10.33 4.90
N PHE A 271 -4.59 -11.50 4.56
CA PHE A 271 -5.67 -11.67 3.60
C PHE A 271 -7.01 -11.48 4.31
N VAL A 272 -7.66 -10.33 4.09
CA VAL A 272 -8.92 -9.95 4.75
C VAL A 272 -10.05 -9.95 3.72
N SER A 273 -11.16 -10.64 4.03
CA SER A 273 -12.37 -10.63 3.21
C SER A 273 -13.49 -9.94 3.98
N VAL A 274 -14.16 -8.97 3.35
CA VAL A 274 -15.27 -8.23 3.94
C VAL A 274 -16.50 -8.29 3.05
N LYS A 275 -17.67 -8.22 3.69
CA LYS A 275 -18.94 -8.06 2.96
C LYS A 275 -19.00 -6.67 2.34
N GLY A 276 -19.65 -6.55 1.19
CA GLY A 276 -19.84 -5.28 0.52
C GLY A 276 -19.38 -5.29 -0.93
N LYS A 277 -19.88 -4.28 -1.66
CA LYS A 277 -19.50 -3.97 -3.04
C LYS A 277 -18.11 -3.31 -3.08
N HIS A 278 -17.59 -3.10 -4.28
CA HIS A 278 -16.30 -2.45 -4.52
C HIS A 278 -16.09 -1.22 -3.61
N ILE A 279 -15.03 -1.24 -2.79
CA ILE A 279 -14.61 -0.18 -1.85
C ILE A 279 -15.65 0.29 -0.82
N ILE A 280 -16.82 -0.35 -0.74
CA ILE A 280 -17.86 -0.06 0.26
C ILE A 280 -17.62 -0.96 1.46
N MET A 281 -16.94 -0.41 2.47
CA MET A 281 -16.55 -1.10 3.70
C MET A 281 -17.34 -0.54 4.88
N ALA A 282 -17.87 -1.42 5.74
CA ALA A 282 -18.53 -0.97 6.96
C ALA A 282 -17.53 -0.32 7.92
N ASN A 283 -17.95 0.70 8.68
CA ASN A 283 -17.07 1.37 9.65
C ASN A 283 -16.49 0.41 10.70
N LEU A 284 -17.26 -0.62 11.10
CA LEU A 284 -16.77 -1.67 12.00
C LEU A 284 -15.63 -2.47 11.38
N ASP A 285 -15.71 -2.78 10.09
CA ASP A 285 -14.63 -3.46 9.38
C ASP A 285 -13.41 -2.53 9.22
N VAL A 286 -13.62 -1.24 8.95
CA VAL A 286 -12.52 -0.24 8.90
C VAL A 286 -11.79 -0.19 10.24
N ALA A 287 -12.55 -0.07 11.35
CA ALA A 287 -12.00 -0.06 12.70
C ALA A 287 -11.26 -1.36 13.05
N LYS A 288 -11.71 -2.50 12.52
CA LYS A 288 -11.12 -3.81 12.80
C LYS A 288 -9.87 -4.11 11.96
N TYR A 289 -9.88 -3.79 10.67
CA TYR A 289 -8.88 -4.30 9.71
C TYR A 289 -7.94 -3.22 9.17
N VAL A 290 -8.30 -1.94 9.27
CA VAL A 290 -7.48 -0.82 8.75
C VAL A 290 -6.82 -0.08 9.91
N VAL A 291 -7.63 0.42 10.86
CA VAL A 291 -7.19 1.32 11.92
C VAL A 291 -6.02 0.78 12.77
N PRO A 292 -5.95 -0.52 13.15
CA PRO A 292 -4.84 -1.02 13.97
C PRO A 292 -3.46 -0.90 13.31
N TYR A 293 -3.41 -0.79 11.98
CA TYR A 293 -2.16 -0.61 11.21
C TYR A 293 -1.79 0.86 11.01
N LEU A 294 -2.68 1.78 11.39
CA LEU A 294 -2.47 3.22 11.35
C LEU A 294 -2.17 3.80 12.75
N GLN A 295 -2.53 3.07 13.80
CA GLN A 295 -2.23 3.44 15.18
C GLN A 295 -0.74 3.26 15.49
N ASN A 296 -0.25 4.05 16.44
CA ASN A 296 1.09 3.86 16.99
C ASN A 296 1.20 2.48 17.63
N GLN A 297 1.99 1.60 17.02
CA GLN A 297 2.53 0.45 17.73
C GLN A 297 3.51 1.00 18.78
N PRO A 298 3.34 0.72 20.09
CA PRO A 298 4.39 1.01 21.05
C PRO A 298 5.65 0.32 20.55
N SER A 299 6.71 1.09 20.31
CA SER A 299 7.95 0.58 19.71
C SER A 299 8.37 -0.71 20.40
N SER A 300 8.53 -1.78 19.61
CA SER A 300 9.00 -3.10 20.08
C SER A 300 10.39 -3.03 20.75
N ARG A 301 11.09 -1.89 20.66
CA ARG A 301 12.28 -1.57 21.46
C ARG A 301 12.03 -1.50 22.97
N SER A 302 10.79 -1.40 23.43
CA SER A 302 10.45 -1.38 24.86
C SER A 302 10.13 -2.75 25.45
N GLN A 303 10.11 -3.82 24.63
CA GLN A 303 9.95 -5.21 25.09
C GLN A 303 11.23 -6.06 24.92
N GLU A 304 12.41 -5.44 24.90
CA GLU A 304 13.59 -6.17 25.35
C GLU A 304 13.38 -6.47 26.84
N LYS A 305 13.03 -7.73 27.14
CA LYS A 305 12.97 -8.26 28.50
C LYS A 305 14.21 -7.78 29.24
N ARG A 306 14.04 -6.86 30.21
CA ARG A 306 15.11 -6.45 31.13
C ARG A 306 15.55 -7.69 31.89
N PHE A 307 16.57 -8.34 31.38
CA PHE A 307 17.29 -9.38 32.10
C PHE A 307 18.15 -8.70 33.16
N ASN A 308 18.04 -9.18 34.39
CA ASN A 308 18.95 -8.76 35.44
C ASN A 308 20.37 -9.20 35.04
N ARG A 309 21.25 -8.23 34.78
CA ARG A 309 22.59 -8.44 34.20
C ARG A 309 23.52 -9.31 35.06
N LYS A 310 23.11 -9.60 36.31
CA LYS A 310 23.82 -10.51 37.23
C LYS A 310 23.27 -11.93 37.27
N THR A 311 21.98 -12.16 36.97
CA THR A 311 21.34 -13.48 37.16
C THR A 311 20.74 -14.09 35.89
N LYS A 312 20.64 -13.34 34.78
CA LYS A 312 19.97 -13.80 33.54
C LYS A 312 18.57 -14.41 33.80
N GLU A 313 17.84 -13.87 34.78
CA GLU A 313 16.41 -14.16 34.96
C GLU A 313 15.54 -12.99 34.53
N THR A 314 14.33 -13.31 34.10
CA THR A 314 13.30 -12.34 33.71
C THR A 314 12.66 -11.76 34.97
N LEU A 315 12.71 -10.44 35.15
CA LEU A 315 11.99 -9.77 36.24
C LEU A 315 10.48 -9.94 35.99
N ARG A 316 9.79 -10.62 36.90
CA ARG A 316 8.33 -10.76 36.93
C ARG A 316 7.71 -9.50 37.57
N PRO A 317 6.45 -9.15 37.20
CA PRO A 317 5.86 -7.84 37.44
C PRO A 317 5.86 -7.41 38.90
#